data_AF-A0A3S1FY19-F1
#
_entry.id   AF-A0A3S1FY19-F1
#
_cell.length_a   1.000
_cell.length_b   1.000
_cell.length_c   1.000
_cell.angle_alpha   90.00
_cell.angle_beta   90.00
_cell.angle_gamma   90.00
#
_symmetry.space_group_name_H-M   'P 1'
#
loop_
_entity.id
_entity.type
_entity.pdbx_description
1 polymer ?
#
loop_
_entity_poly.entity_id
_entity_poly.type
_entity_poly.pdbx_seq_one_letter_code
_entity_poly.pdbx_strand_id
1 'polypeptide(L)'
;LDAVGASTGPLYATAFRRAAQALKQEDCLSSTGQAAIVEAMTTGIMERGKGQRGDKTMLDAWIPATEAAASARARAASSMEMWKSILEAAEAGANSTRSMVAARGRAARLGERSLGHMDPGAASAVIILRAMKDTFGEPQG
;
A
#
# COMPACT_ATOMS: atom_id res chain seq x y z
N LEU A 1 26.47 -2.47 4.51
CA LEU A 1 24.99 -2.42 4.37
C LEU A 1 24.42 -1.03 4.71
N ASP A 2 25.27 -0.05 5.04
CA ASP A 2 24.92 1.32 5.38
C ASP A 2 25.30 2.32 4.28
N ALA A 3 24.70 2.18 3.10
CA ALA A 3 24.64 3.26 2.13
C ALA A 3 23.42 3.10 1.24
N VAL A 4 22.89 4.22 0.76
CA VAL A 4 21.80 4.36 -0.21
C VAL A 4 20.38 4.39 0.39
N GLY A 5 19.53 5.22 -0.22
CA GLY A 5 18.07 5.24 -0.08
C GLY A 5 17.35 3.92 -0.41
N ALA A 6 17.95 2.76 -0.14
CA ALA A 6 17.66 1.45 -0.72
C ALA A 6 16.74 0.54 0.14
N SER A 7 15.84 1.07 0.96
CA SER A 7 14.81 0.24 1.61
C SER A 7 13.59 0.04 0.73
N THR A 8 13.16 1.05 -0.03
CA THR A 8 11.89 1.02 -0.79
C THR A 8 11.96 0.14 -2.04
N GLY A 9 13.09 0.14 -2.74
CA GLY A 9 13.28 -0.68 -3.96
C GLY A 9 13.06 -2.17 -3.71
N PRO A 10 13.77 -2.79 -2.74
CA PRO A 10 13.56 -4.20 -2.39
C PRO A 10 12.14 -4.52 -1.90
N LEU A 11 11.49 -3.58 -1.20
CA LEU A 11 10.09 -3.74 -0.74
C LEU A 11 9.14 -3.81 -1.93
N TYR A 12 9.18 -2.82 -2.83
CA TYR A 12 8.32 -2.81 -4.02
C TYR A 12 8.65 -3.94 -4.99
N ALA A 13 9.92 -4.32 -5.18
CA ALA A 13 10.28 -5.47 -6.00
C ALA A 13 9.63 -6.76 -5.49
N THR A 14 9.55 -6.94 -4.16
CA THR A 14 8.85 -8.08 -3.58
C THR A 14 7.34 -7.95 -3.75
N ALA A 15 6.80 -6.77 -3.51
CA ALA A 15 5.37 -6.47 -3.67
C ALA A 15 4.89 -6.82 -5.08
N PHE A 16 5.58 -6.31 -6.12
CA PHE A 16 5.24 -6.57 -7.52
C PHE A 16 5.40 -8.05 -7.88
N ARG A 17 6.44 -8.73 -7.37
CA ARG A 17 6.60 -10.17 -7.58
C ARG A 17 5.45 -10.97 -6.96
N ARG A 18 4.98 -10.58 -5.76
CA ARG A 18 3.81 -11.21 -5.11
C ARG A 18 2.52 -10.94 -5.90
N ALA A 19 2.32 -9.71 -6.35
CA ALA A 19 1.19 -9.37 -7.22
C ALA A 19 1.18 -10.21 -8.49
N ALA A 20 2.31 -10.33 -9.19
CA ALA A 20 2.43 -11.13 -10.41
C ALA A 20 2.15 -12.62 -10.17
N GLN A 21 2.46 -13.15 -8.97
CA GLN A 21 2.12 -14.53 -8.60
C GLN A 21 0.65 -14.72 -8.23
N ALA A 22 0.00 -13.69 -7.68
CA ALA A 22 -1.41 -13.72 -7.31
C ALA A 22 -2.33 -13.69 -8.53
N LEU A 23 -1.89 -13.01 -9.58
CA LEU A 23 -2.50 -13.09 -10.90
C LEU A 23 -2.11 -14.42 -11.53
N LYS A 24 -3.01 -15.39 -11.46
CA LYS A 24 -2.96 -16.58 -12.34
C LYS A 24 -3.01 -16.08 -13.79
N GLN A 25 -2.67 -16.91 -14.78
CA GLN A 25 -2.67 -16.55 -16.21
C GLN A 25 -4.08 -16.17 -16.72
N GLU A 26 -4.60 -15.03 -16.25
CA GLU A 26 -5.87 -14.44 -16.61
C GLU A 26 -5.58 -13.37 -17.66
N ASP A 27 -6.23 -13.51 -18.81
CA ASP A 27 -6.09 -12.55 -19.92
C ASP A 27 -6.68 -11.17 -19.57
N CYS A 28 -7.64 -11.12 -18.64
CA CYS A 28 -8.31 -9.91 -18.20
C CYS A 28 -8.35 -9.80 -16.68
N LEU A 29 -8.02 -8.61 -16.17
CA LEU A 29 -7.93 -8.35 -14.73
C LEU A 29 -9.30 -8.03 -14.10
N SER A 30 -9.96 -9.04 -13.52
CA SER A 30 -11.22 -8.85 -12.79
C SER A 30 -11.07 -7.94 -11.56
N SER A 31 -12.16 -7.38 -11.04
CA SER A 31 -12.14 -6.61 -9.78
C SER A 31 -11.63 -7.45 -8.59
N THR A 32 -11.92 -8.76 -8.61
CA THR A 32 -11.35 -9.73 -7.67
C THR A 32 -9.84 -9.83 -7.81
N GLY A 33 -9.32 -9.94 -9.03
CA GLY A 33 -7.88 -9.95 -9.30
C GLY A 33 -7.20 -8.65 -8.89
N GLN A 34 -7.84 -7.50 -9.16
CA GLN A 34 -7.36 -6.18 -8.74
C GLN A 34 -7.22 -6.04 -7.22
N ALA A 35 -8.22 -6.51 -6.45
CA ALA A 35 -8.11 -6.53 -5.00
C ALA A 35 -7.00 -7.49 -4.51
N ALA A 36 -6.86 -8.65 -5.17
CA ALA A 36 -5.81 -9.62 -4.85
C ALA A 36 -4.40 -9.05 -5.09
N ILE A 37 -4.22 -8.16 -6.09
CA ILE A 37 -2.95 -7.42 -6.27
C ILE A 37 -2.65 -6.57 -5.03
N VAL A 38 -3.60 -5.78 -4.55
CA VAL A 38 -3.40 -4.89 -3.39
C VAL A 38 -3.02 -5.72 -2.15
N GLU A 39 -3.72 -6.82 -1.91
CA GLU A 39 -3.45 -7.75 -0.81
C GLU A 39 -2.05 -8.41 -0.94
N ALA A 40 -1.70 -8.89 -2.13
CA ALA A 40 -0.43 -9.54 -2.39
C ALA A 40 0.76 -8.57 -2.27
N MET A 41 0.60 -7.33 -2.74
CA MET A 41 1.60 -6.27 -2.59
C MET A 41 1.83 -5.95 -1.12
N THR A 42 0.76 -5.74 -0.35
CA THR A 42 0.84 -5.48 1.09
C THR A 42 1.55 -6.62 1.82
N THR A 43 1.18 -7.86 1.54
CA THR A 43 1.82 -9.05 2.10
C THR A 43 3.31 -9.09 1.76
N GLY A 44 3.68 -8.86 0.49
CA GLY A 44 5.08 -8.84 0.07
C GLY A 44 5.91 -7.75 0.76
N ILE A 45 5.33 -6.58 1.02
CA ILE A 45 5.97 -5.50 1.77
C ILE A 45 6.15 -5.92 3.24
N MET A 46 5.12 -6.50 3.87
CA MET A 46 5.20 -6.98 5.26
C MET A 46 6.27 -8.05 5.42
N GLU A 47 6.30 -9.06 4.55
CA GLU A 47 7.29 -10.14 4.59
C GLU A 47 8.73 -9.61 4.43
N ARG A 48 8.95 -8.72 3.45
CA ARG A 48 10.29 -8.19 3.17
C ARG A 48 10.75 -7.19 4.23
N GLY A 49 9.85 -6.32 4.70
CA GLY A 49 10.16 -5.24 5.64
C GLY A 49 10.07 -5.66 7.11
N LYS A 50 9.42 -6.79 7.39
CA LYS A 50 9.06 -7.27 8.73
C LYS A 50 8.30 -6.22 9.54
N GLY A 51 7.58 -5.32 8.86
CA GLY A 51 6.88 -4.20 9.47
C GLY A 51 5.41 -4.51 9.72
N GLN A 52 4.78 -3.63 10.49
CA GLN A 52 3.36 -3.70 10.83
C GLN A 52 2.73 -2.31 10.83
N ARG A 53 1.40 -2.26 10.95
CA ARG A 53 0.65 -1.02 11.21
C ARG A 53 1.21 -0.34 12.47
N GLY A 54 1.36 0.97 12.42
CA GLY A 54 1.87 1.81 13.50
C GLY A 54 3.39 2.00 13.48
N ASP A 55 4.14 1.30 12.62
CA ASP A 55 5.60 1.45 12.54
C ASP A 55 6.05 2.78 11.90
N LYS A 56 5.10 3.60 11.41
CA LYS A 56 5.30 4.81 10.62
C LYS A 56 6.05 4.50 9.31
N THR A 57 5.45 3.65 8.48
CA THR A 57 6.00 3.21 7.20
C THR A 57 4.93 3.19 6.11
N MET A 58 5.31 2.77 4.90
CA MET A 58 4.35 2.55 3.82
C MET A 58 3.22 1.56 4.15
N LEU A 59 3.42 0.67 5.12
CA LEU A 59 2.38 -0.27 5.56
C LEU A 59 1.18 0.44 6.20
N ASP A 60 1.39 1.64 6.75
CA ASP A 60 0.30 2.45 7.29
C ASP A 60 -0.66 2.95 6.20
N ALA A 61 -0.27 2.91 4.92
CA ALA A 61 -1.16 3.14 3.78
C ALA A 61 -1.65 1.82 3.15
N TRP A 62 -0.76 0.84 2.96
CA TRP A 62 -1.06 -0.42 2.28
C TRP A 62 -2.02 -1.34 3.07
N ILE A 63 -1.92 -1.38 4.40
CA ILE A 63 -2.79 -2.22 5.23
C ILE A 63 -4.25 -1.70 5.19
N PRO A 64 -4.54 -0.40 5.47
CA PRO A 64 -5.88 0.15 5.29
C PRO A 64 -6.43 -0.01 3.87
N ALA A 65 -5.59 0.17 2.85
CA ALA A 65 -5.96 -0.04 1.45
C ALA A 65 -6.46 -1.48 1.20
N THR A 66 -5.75 -2.47 1.75
CA THR A 66 -6.12 -3.90 1.64
C THR A 66 -7.42 -4.20 2.38
N GLU A 67 -7.59 -3.66 3.58
CA GLU A 67 -8.83 -3.81 4.35
C GLU A 67 -10.04 -3.21 3.61
N ALA A 68 -9.86 -2.03 2.99
CA ALA A 68 -10.89 -1.39 2.19
C ALA A 68 -11.24 -2.20 0.92
N ALA A 69 -10.24 -2.80 0.26
CA ALA A 69 -10.47 -3.70 -0.86
C ALA A 69 -11.29 -4.93 -0.44
N ALA A 70 -10.93 -5.56 0.68
CA ALA A 70 -11.65 -6.71 1.22
C ALA A 70 -13.09 -6.35 1.62
N SER A 71 -13.29 -5.22 2.30
CA SER A 71 -14.60 -4.71 2.67
C SER A 71 -15.48 -4.43 1.44
N ALA A 72 -14.93 -3.77 0.42
CA ALA A 72 -15.64 -3.48 -0.83
C ALA A 72 -16.06 -4.76 -1.57
N ARG A 73 -15.24 -5.81 -1.56
CA ARG A 73 -15.60 -7.12 -2.11
C ARG A 73 -16.71 -7.81 -1.32
N ALA A 74 -16.64 -7.79 0.00
CA ALA A 74 -17.67 -8.40 0.86
C ALA A 74 -19.06 -7.80 0.63
N ARG A 75 -19.14 -6.53 0.26
CA ARG A 75 -20.38 -5.81 -0.07
C ARG A 75 -20.70 -5.75 -1.58
N ALA A 76 -20.00 -6.54 -2.41
CA ALA A 76 -20.17 -6.58 -3.86
C ALA A 76 -20.18 -5.20 -4.54
N ALA A 77 -19.29 -4.29 -4.09
CA ALA A 77 -19.15 -2.96 -4.64
C ALA A 77 -18.73 -3.00 -6.13
N SER A 78 -19.08 -1.95 -6.87
CA SER A 78 -18.51 -1.75 -8.21
C SER A 78 -16.98 -1.55 -8.14
N SER A 79 -16.29 -1.80 -9.26
CA SER A 79 -14.82 -1.58 -9.34
C SER A 79 -14.43 -0.15 -8.97
N MET A 80 -15.20 0.83 -9.45
CA MET A 80 -14.97 2.25 -9.17
C MET A 80 -15.12 2.58 -7.69
N GLU A 81 -16.17 2.07 -7.03
CA GLU A 81 -16.36 2.27 -5.59
C GLU A 81 -15.28 1.58 -4.76
N MET A 82 -14.87 0.37 -5.16
CA MET A 82 -13.76 -0.34 -4.51
C MET A 82 -12.47 0.50 -4.56
N TRP A 83 -12.06 0.95 -5.74
CA TRP A 83 -10.85 1.76 -5.87
C TRP A 83 -10.93 3.13 -5.19
N LYS A 84 -12.13 3.74 -5.15
CA LYS A 84 -12.37 4.93 -4.34
C LYS A 84 -12.11 4.66 -2.86
N SER A 85 -12.70 3.60 -2.30
CA SER A 85 -12.50 3.22 -0.89
C SER A 85 -11.06 2.84 -0.58
N ILE A 86 -10.37 2.12 -1.49
CA ILE A 86 -8.95 1.77 -1.36
C ILE A 86 -8.10 3.03 -1.22
N LEU A 87 -8.28 4.01 -2.12
CA LEU A 87 -7.48 5.22 -2.12
C LEU A 87 -7.77 6.09 -0.89
N GLU A 88 -9.04 6.26 -0.51
CA GLU A 88 -9.44 7.02 0.68
C GLU A 88 -8.84 6.42 1.96
N ALA A 89 -8.87 5.10 2.11
CA ALA A 89 -8.27 4.41 3.24
C ALA A 89 -6.74 4.55 3.27
N ALA A 90 -6.09 4.47 2.11
CA ALA A 90 -4.65 4.67 1.99
C ALA A 90 -4.23 6.10 2.38
N GLU A 91 -5.00 7.10 1.96
CA GLU A 91 -4.77 8.51 2.29
C GLU A 91 -4.95 8.78 3.77
N ALA A 92 -6.03 8.26 4.37
CA ALA A 92 -6.23 8.33 5.82
C ALA A 92 -5.09 7.67 6.58
N GLY A 93 -4.66 6.48 6.12
CA GLY A 93 -3.52 5.75 6.64
C GLY A 93 -2.21 6.55 6.58
N ALA A 94 -1.87 7.08 5.40
CA ALA A 94 -0.69 7.92 5.23
C ALA A 94 -0.75 9.19 6.09
N ASN A 95 -1.90 9.85 6.18
CA ASN A 95 -2.08 11.03 7.05
C ASN A 95 -1.88 10.68 8.52
N SER A 96 -2.36 9.52 8.98
CA SER A 96 -2.23 9.09 10.37
C SER A 96 -0.77 8.97 10.83
N THR A 97 0.16 8.74 9.90
CA THR A 97 1.60 8.64 10.20
C THR A 97 2.17 9.91 10.82
N ARG A 98 1.56 11.08 10.61
CA ARG A 98 1.97 12.35 11.25
C ARG A 98 1.96 12.25 12.77
N SER A 99 1.05 11.47 13.34
CA SER A 99 0.90 11.31 14.80
C SER A 99 1.71 10.15 15.37
N MET A 100 2.62 9.55 14.59
CA MET A 100 3.41 8.40 14.98
C MET A 100 4.89 8.78 15.14
N VAL A 101 5.54 8.15 16.13
CA VAL A 101 6.99 8.09 16.24
C VAL A 101 7.48 6.89 15.44
N ALA A 102 8.47 7.08 14.56
CA ALA A 102 8.92 6.00 13.70
C ALA A 102 9.63 4.89 14.48
N ALA A 103 9.17 3.66 14.29
CA ALA A 103 9.79 2.47 14.86
C ALA A 103 10.79 1.81 13.89
N ARG A 104 10.66 2.08 12.59
CA ARG A 104 11.48 1.44 11.54
C ARG A 104 12.13 2.41 10.55
N GLY A 105 13.09 1.87 9.81
CA GLY A 105 13.77 2.58 8.74
C GLY A 105 14.65 3.73 9.23
N ARG A 106 15.02 4.64 8.33
CA ARG A 106 15.87 5.78 8.67
C ARG A 106 15.15 6.80 9.56
N ALA A 107 13.83 6.90 9.45
CA ALA A 107 13.03 7.81 10.27
C ALA A 107 13.11 7.46 11.76
N ALA A 108 13.29 6.17 12.12
CA ALA A 108 13.44 5.74 13.51
C ALA A 108 14.66 6.36 14.21
N ARG A 109 15.71 6.70 13.44
CA ARG A 109 16.91 7.37 13.96
C ARG A 109 16.63 8.78 14.47
N LEU A 110 15.49 9.37 14.10
CA LEU A 110 15.06 10.70 14.55
C LEU A 110 14.28 10.66 15.87
N GLY A 111 13.82 9.47 16.32
CA GLY A 111 12.98 9.33 17.51
C GLY A 111 11.76 10.26 17.46
N GLU A 112 11.48 10.93 18.59
CA GLU A 112 10.38 11.91 18.74
C GLU A 112 10.36 13.01 17.66
N ARG A 113 11.51 13.34 17.07
CA ARG A 113 11.58 14.35 16.00
C ARG A 113 10.90 13.91 14.69
N SER A 114 10.50 12.65 14.59
CA SER A 114 9.69 12.15 13.46
C SER A 114 8.20 12.51 13.60
N LEU A 115 7.74 12.89 14.79
CA LEU A 115 6.36 13.30 15.06
C LEU A 115 6.02 14.59 14.28
N GLY A 116 4.75 14.72 13.85
CA GLY A 116 4.24 15.84 13.05
C GLY A 116 4.47 15.70 11.54
N HIS A 117 5.38 14.82 11.11
CA HIS A 117 5.73 14.62 9.71
C HIS A 117 5.09 13.35 9.14
N MET A 118 4.50 13.45 7.95
CA MET A 118 4.02 12.28 7.21
C MET A 118 5.20 11.42 6.78
N ASP A 119 5.05 10.09 6.86
CA ASP A 119 6.06 9.18 6.33
C ASP A 119 6.14 9.29 4.80
N PRO A 120 7.33 9.51 4.21
CA PRO A 120 7.47 9.57 2.76
C PRO A 120 7.16 8.24 2.06
N GLY A 121 7.35 7.10 2.74
CA GLY A 121 6.97 5.79 2.19
C GLY A 121 5.47 5.62 2.08
N ALA A 122 4.72 6.04 3.11
CA ALA A 122 3.26 6.08 3.10
C ALA A 122 2.70 7.06 2.06
N ALA A 123 3.30 8.26 1.95
CA ALA A 123 2.95 9.21 0.89
C ALA A 123 3.17 8.62 -0.52
N SER A 124 4.30 7.94 -0.74
CA SER A 124 4.60 7.27 -2.00
C SER A 124 3.63 6.13 -2.32
N ALA A 125 3.20 5.38 -1.30
CA ALA A 125 2.21 4.32 -1.45
C ALA A 125 0.86 4.86 -1.95
N VAL A 126 0.42 6.01 -1.44
CA VAL A 126 -0.79 6.70 -1.93
C VAL A 126 -0.67 7.06 -3.41
N ILE A 127 0.49 7.55 -3.86
CA ILE A 127 0.72 7.88 -5.28
C ILE A 127 0.57 6.63 -6.17
N ILE A 128 1.12 5.50 -5.75
CA ILE A 128 1.01 4.23 -6.50
C ILE A 128 -0.44 3.74 -6.52
N LEU A 129 -1.13 3.76 -5.39
CA LEU A 129 -2.52 3.33 -5.30
C LEU A 129 -3.46 4.23 -6.12
N ARG A 130 -3.15 5.53 -6.20
CA ARG A 130 -3.84 6.47 -7.09
C ARG A 130 -3.61 6.11 -8.55
N ALA A 131 -2.37 5.86 -8.96
CA ALA A 131 -2.07 5.43 -10.33
C ALA A 131 -2.77 4.11 -10.69
N MET A 132 -2.85 3.16 -9.76
CA MET A 132 -3.63 1.92 -9.94
C MET A 132 -5.12 2.21 -10.11
N LYS A 133 -5.71 3.04 -9.23
CA LYS A 133 -7.11 3.48 -9.38
C LYS A 133 -7.35 4.12 -10.74
N ASP A 134 -6.48 5.02 -11.18
CA ASP A 134 -6.66 5.74 -12.44
C ASP A 134 -6.55 4.78 -13.64
N THR A 135 -5.73 3.73 -13.53
CA THR A 135 -5.58 2.69 -14.56
C THR A 135 -6.75 1.69 -14.57
N PHE A 136 -7.26 1.30 -13.40
CA PHE A 136 -8.25 0.22 -13.26
C PHE A 136 -9.69 0.70 -13.05
N GLY A 137 -9.85 1.96 -12.65
CA GLY A 137 -11.13 2.59 -12.34
C GLY A 137 -11.78 3.29 -13.53
N GLU A 138 -11.07 3.44 -14.65
CA GLU A 138 -11.69 3.85 -15.91
C GLU A 138 -12.53 2.69 -16.49
N PRO A 139 -13.74 2.98 -17.01
CA PRO A 139 -14.48 1.98 -17.77
C PRO A 139 -13.65 1.62 -19.00
N GLN A 140 -13.30 0.34 -19.14
CA GLN A 140 -12.75 -0.17 -20.39
C GLN A 140 -13.85 0.03 -21.45
N GLY A 141 -13.68 1.06 -22.27
CA GLY A 141 -14.50 1.33 -23.45
C GLY A 141 -14.22 0.33 -24.56
#